data_AF-A0A2M8F770-F1
#
_entry.id   AF-A0A2M8F770-F1
#
_cell.length_a   1.000
_cell.length_b   1.000
_cell.length_c   1.000
_cell.angle_alpha   90.00
_cell.angle_beta   90.00
_cell.angle_gamma   90.00
#
_symmetry.space_group_name_H-M   'P 1'
#
loop_
_entity.id
_entity.type
_entity.pdbx_description
1 polymer ?
#
loop_
_entity_poly.entity_id
_entity_poly.type
_entity_poly.pdbx_seq_one_letter_code
_entity_poly.pdbx_strand_id
1 'polypeptide(L)'
;MAYEHISRTTKIVIIVEFVLLAYMLYVLSTSLYKSYQVDRFIETATLENEKLAQENTELIEDYEYYRSEAYKEKIAKQNFGLIRPGEEVIVLVPGDPSSQLADGTEGVYAHTQKYYESLSNPKKWYLFFFDRERFSVGY
;
A
#
# COMPACT_ATOMS: atom_id res chain seq x y z
N MET A 1 -76.42 12.93 22.30
CA MET A 1 -75.16 12.31 21.84
C MET A 1 -75.48 10.88 21.43
N ALA A 2 -75.84 10.69 20.16
CA ALA A 2 -76.26 9.39 19.64
C ALA A 2 -75.02 8.65 19.15
N TYR A 3 -74.60 7.62 19.87
CA TYR A 3 -73.68 6.64 19.33
C TYR A 3 -74.49 5.79 18.35
N GLU A 4 -74.31 6.01 17.05
CA GLU A 4 -74.85 5.13 16.03
C GLU A 4 -74.40 3.70 16.33
N HIS A 5 -75.36 2.77 16.37
CA HIS A 5 -75.06 1.37 16.59
C HIS A 5 -74.25 0.84 15.41
N ILE A 6 -72.93 0.76 15.59
CA ILE A 6 -72.02 0.14 14.63
C ILE A 6 -72.51 -1.28 14.36
N SER A 7 -72.93 -1.52 13.12
CA SER A 7 -73.49 -2.79 12.69
C SER A 7 -72.46 -3.91 12.86
N ARG A 8 -72.93 -5.14 13.09
CA ARG A 8 -72.06 -6.31 13.28
C ARG A 8 -71.11 -6.53 12.09
N THR A 9 -71.55 -6.17 10.89
CA THR A 9 -70.75 -6.25 9.66
C THR A 9 -69.62 -5.23 9.67
N THR A 10 -69.87 -3.97 10.04
CA THR A 10 -68.83 -2.94 10.14
C THR A 10 -67.74 -3.33 11.16
N LYS A 11 -68.11 -3.94 12.29
CA LYS A 11 -67.12 -4.45 13.27
C LYS A 11 -66.23 -5.55 12.68
N ILE A 12 -66.81 -6.46 11.90
CA ILE A 12 -66.05 -7.54 11.25
C ILE A 12 -65.10 -6.95 10.20
N VAL A 13 -65.55 -5.99 9.39
CA VAL A 13 -64.72 -5.33 8.39
C VAL A 13 -63.52 -4.65 9.04
N ILE A 14 -63.73 -3.88 10.12
CA ILE A 14 -62.65 -3.22 10.85
C ILE A 14 -61.64 -4.24 11.41
N ILE A 15 -62.12 -5.36 11.95
CA ILE A 15 -61.23 -6.42 12.46
C ILE A 15 -60.40 -7.03 11.33
N VAL A 16 -61.02 -7.32 10.19
CA VAL A 16 -60.32 -7.87 9.01
C VAL A 16 -59.27 -6.89 8.49
N GLU A 17 -59.61 -5.62 8.41
CA GLU A 17 -58.71 -4.56 7.97
C GLU A 17 -57.52 -4.40 8.93
N PHE A 18 -57.78 -4.44 10.25
CA PHE A 18 -56.73 -4.41 11.26
C PHE A 18 -55.81 -5.63 11.18
N VAL A 19 -56.36 -6.83 10.95
CA VAL A 19 -55.58 -8.07 10.77
C VAL A 19 -54.72 -7.98 9.50
N LEU A 20 -55.25 -7.44 8.40
CA LEU A 20 -54.49 -7.23 7.17
C LEU A 20 -53.33 -6.25 7.40
N LEU A 21 -53.57 -5.15 8.10
CA LEU A 21 -52.51 -4.19 8.45
C LEU A 21 -51.43 -4.84 9.32
N ALA A 22 -51.82 -5.61 10.34
CA ALA A 22 -50.87 -6.34 11.19
C ALA A 22 -50.06 -7.36 10.39
N TYR A 23 -50.69 -8.07 9.45
CA TYR A 23 -50.01 -9.01 8.57
C TYR A 23 -49.01 -8.31 7.64
N MET A 24 -49.37 -7.16 7.05
CA MET A 24 -48.46 -6.37 6.22
C MET A 24 -47.24 -5.89 7.02
N LEU A 25 -47.44 -5.39 8.23
CA LEU A 25 -46.36 -4.98 9.12
C LEU A 25 -45.43 -6.15 9.48
N TYR A 26 -45.99 -7.33 9.71
CA TYR A 26 -45.22 -8.55 9.96
C TYR A 26 -44.36 -8.95 8.75
N VAL A 27 -44.95 -8.98 7.55
CA VAL A 27 -44.22 -9.31 6.31
C VAL A 27 -43.12 -8.28 6.03
N LEU A 28 -43.41 -6.98 6.19
CA LEU A 28 -42.42 -5.92 5.99
C LEU A 28 -41.25 -6.06 6.97
N SER A 29 -41.54 -6.27 8.25
CA SER A 29 -40.51 -6.41 9.30
C SER A 29 -39.61 -7.63 9.05
N THR A 30 -40.20 -8.75 8.65
CA THR A 30 -39.44 -9.98 8.34
C THR A 30 -38.62 -9.85 7.04
N SER A 31 -39.15 -9.14 6.04
CA SER A 31 -38.43 -8.87 4.79
C SER A 31 -37.18 -8.01 5.03
N LEU A 32 -37.31 -6.94 5.82
CA LEU A 32 -36.18 -6.07 6.17
C LEU A 32 -35.09 -6.82 6.94
N TYR A 33 -35.49 -7.67 7.90
CA TYR A 33 -34.54 -8.45 8.70
C TYR A 33 -33.79 -9.51 7.89
N LYS A 34 -34.45 -10.11 6.89
CA LYS A 34 -33.83 -11.07 5.97
C LYS A 34 -32.88 -10.38 4.99
N SER A 35 -33.28 -9.25 4.42
CA SER A 35 -32.44 -8.52 3.46
C SER A 35 -31.11 -8.11 4.10
N TYR A 36 -31.15 -7.53 5.30
CA TYR A 36 -29.94 -7.09 5.99
C TYR A 36 -28.94 -8.23 6.26
N GLN A 37 -29.42 -9.41 6.67
CA GLN A 37 -28.53 -10.55 6.92
C GLN A 37 -27.94 -11.13 5.64
N VAL A 38 -28.73 -11.20 4.58
CA VAL A 38 -28.28 -11.71 3.27
C VAL A 38 -27.24 -10.75 2.68
N ASP A 39 -27.50 -9.45 2.70
CA ASP A 39 -26.58 -8.44 2.17
C ASP A 39 -25.25 -8.44 2.94
N ARG A 40 -25.31 -8.56 4.28
CA ARG A 40 -24.11 -8.70 5.12
C ARG A 40 -23.32 -9.96 4.83
N PHE A 41 -24.00 -11.09 4.62
CA PHE A 41 -23.34 -12.34 4.25
C PHE A 41 -22.64 -12.22 2.90
N ILE A 42 -23.31 -11.64 1.90
CA ILE A 42 -22.74 -11.36 0.58
C ILE A 42 -21.51 -10.47 0.73
N GLU A 43 -21.61 -9.35 1.45
CA GLU A 43 -20.51 -8.42 1.70
C GLU A 43 -19.29 -9.13 2.32
N THR A 44 -19.51 -9.93 3.37
CA THR A 44 -18.42 -10.68 4.02
C THR A 44 -17.79 -11.71 3.10
N ALA A 45 -18.61 -12.45 2.33
CA ALA A 45 -18.12 -13.45 1.41
C ALA A 45 -17.37 -12.82 0.22
N THR A 46 -17.79 -11.65 -0.25
CA THR A 46 -17.06 -10.92 -1.31
C THR A 46 -15.71 -10.43 -0.80
N LEU A 47 -15.65 -9.86 0.40
CA LEU A 47 -14.40 -9.40 1.00
C LEU A 47 -13.42 -10.56 1.25
N GLU A 48 -13.91 -11.70 1.72
CA GLU A 48 -13.08 -12.88 1.93
C GLU A 48 -12.52 -13.43 0.60
N ASN A 49 -13.33 -13.47 -0.46
CA ASN A 49 -12.87 -13.88 -1.79
C ASN A 49 -11.81 -12.92 -2.36
N GLU A 50 -12.02 -11.60 -2.23
CA GLU A 50 -11.04 -10.60 -2.69
C GLU A 50 -9.71 -10.75 -1.94
N LYS A 51 -9.77 -10.94 -0.62
CA LYS A 51 -8.57 -11.20 0.20
C LYS A 51 -7.85 -12.46 -0.24
N LEU A 52 -8.55 -13.58 -0.41
CA LEU A 52 -7.96 -14.84 -0.87
C LEU A 52 -7.34 -14.72 -2.26
N ALA A 53 -7.95 -13.94 -3.16
CA ALA A 53 -7.40 -13.70 -4.50
C ALA A 53 -6.10 -12.88 -4.45
N GLN A 54 -6.02 -11.88 -3.57
CA GLN A 54 -4.80 -11.11 -3.33
C GLN A 54 -3.70 -12.00 -2.73
N GLU A 55 -4.00 -12.76 -1.68
CA GLU A 55 -3.05 -13.69 -1.06
C GLU A 55 -2.53 -14.72 -2.05
N ASN A 56 -3.38 -15.25 -2.92
CA ASN A 56 -2.96 -16.19 -3.96
C ASN A 56 -2.01 -15.53 -4.98
N THR A 57 -2.30 -14.30 -5.37
CA THR A 57 -1.44 -13.55 -6.30
C THR A 57 -0.06 -13.29 -5.68
N GLU A 58 -0.01 -12.84 -4.43
CA GLU A 58 1.25 -12.64 -3.68
C GLU A 58 2.04 -13.95 -3.56
N LEU A 59 1.37 -15.05 -3.21
CA LEU A 59 2.02 -16.37 -3.11
C LEU A 59 2.60 -16.84 -4.44
N ILE A 60 1.94 -16.56 -5.56
CA ILE A 60 2.46 -16.88 -6.89
C ILE A 60 3.69 -16.04 -7.20
N GLU A 61 3.66 -14.73 -6.91
CA GLU A 61 4.80 -13.84 -7.11
C GLU A 61 6.02 -14.27 -6.28
N ASP A 62 5.81 -14.60 -5.01
CA ASP A 62 6.84 -15.11 -4.12
C ASP A 62 7.40 -16.44 -4.62
N TYR A 63 6.53 -17.34 -5.06
CA TYR A 63 6.95 -18.63 -5.62
C TYR A 63 7.84 -18.45 -6.85
N GLU A 64 7.45 -17.57 -7.78
CA GLU A 64 8.25 -17.26 -8.97
C GLU A 64 9.58 -16.57 -8.61
N TYR A 65 9.56 -15.65 -7.63
CA TYR A 65 10.77 -15.01 -7.12
C TYR A 65 11.76 -16.03 -6.56
N TYR A 66 11.32 -16.95 -5.69
CA TYR A 66 12.18 -17.97 -5.10
C TYR A 66 12.68 -19.00 -6.12
N ARG A 67 11.93 -19.23 -7.19
CA ARG A 67 12.34 -20.09 -8.30
C ARG A 67 13.36 -19.41 -9.23
N SER A 68 13.37 -18.08 -9.28
CA SER A 68 14.22 -17.31 -10.19
C SER A 68 15.71 -17.60 -10.01
N GLU A 69 16.46 -17.55 -11.12
CA GLU A 69 17.92 -17.68 -11.10
C GLU A 69 18.58 -16.56 -10.29
N ALA A 70 17.96 -15.36 -10.27
CA ALA A 70 18.44 -14.24 -9.47
C ALA A 70 18.40 -14.54 -7.96
N TYR A 71 17.35 -15.18 -7.47
CA TYR A 71 17.28 -15.60 -6.07
C TYR A 71 18.31 -16.68 -5.75
N LYS A 72 18.48 -17.68 -6.64
CA LYS A 72 19.53 -18.71 -6.48
C LYS A 72 20.92 -18.09 -6.46
N GLU A 73 21.21 -17.13 -7.34
CA GLU A 73 22.49 -16.41 -7.38
C GLU A 73 22.71 -15.58 -6.12
N LYS A 74 21.69 -14.87 -5.64
CA LYS A 74 21.74 -14.13 -4.37
C LYS A 74 22.09 -15.05 -3.20
N ILE A 75 21.41 -16.19 -3.08
CA ILE A 75 21.68 -17.17 -2.02
C ILE A 75 23.07 -17.81 -2.18
N ALA A 76 23.50 -18.11 -3.40
CA ALA A 76 24.82 -18.65 -3.68
C ALA A 76 25.95 -17.67 -3.27
N LYS A 77 25.78 -16.39 -3.60
CA LYS A 77 26.69 -15.31 -3.20
C LYS A 77 26.73 -15.12 -1.69
N GLN A 78 25.57 -15.07 -1.04
CA GLN A 78 25.45 -14.84 0.40
C GLN A 78 26.01 -15.99 1.25
N ASN A 79 25.71 -17.24 0.88
CA ASN A 79 26.07 -18.40 1.70
C ASN A 79 27.43 -19.00 1.36
N PHE A 80 27.85 -18.92 0.10
CA PHE A 80 29.07 -19.58 -0.36
C PHE A 80 30.13 -18.61 -0.88
N GLY A 81 29.86 -17.30 -0.88
CA GLY A 81 30.79 -16.29 -1.40
C GLY A 81 31.13 -16.48 -2.88
N LEU A 82 30.27 -17.17 -3.62
CA LEU A 82 30.52 -17.55 -5.01
C LEU A 82 30.45 -16.32 -5.93
N ILE A 83 31.52 -16.08 -6.67
CA ILE A 83 31.64 -14.98 -7.63
C ILE A 83 31.70 -15.60 -9.03
N ARG A 84 30.97 -15.04 -10.01
CA ARG A 84 31.00 -15.56 -11.37
C ARG A 84 32.33 -15.23 -12.06
N PRO A 85 32.83 -16.08 -12.98
CA PRO A 85 34.02 -15.75 -13.76
C PRO A 85 33.75 -14.50 -14.62
N GLY A 86 34.51 -13.43 -14.38
CA GLY A 86 34.35 -12.12 -15.03
C GLY A 86 33.63 -11.04 -14.19
N GLU A 87 33.22 -11.35 -12.96
CA GLU A 87 32.62 -10.38 -12.03
C GLU A 87 33.72 -9.64 -11.24
N GLU A 88 33.72 -8.30 -11.30
CA GLU A 88 34.71 -7.44 -10.63
C GLU A 88 34.27 -7.15 -9.19
N VAL A 89 35.04 -7.64 -8.22
CA VAL A 89 34.76 -7.43 -6.79
C VAL A 89 35.56 -6.22 -6.31
N ILE A 90 34.85 -5.13 -5.99
CA ILE A 90 35.46 -3.94 -5.41
C ILE A 90 35.63 -4.16 -3.90
N VAL A 91 36.86 -4.42 -3.48
CA VAL A 91 37.23 -4.48 -2.06
C VAL A 91 37.60 -3.07 -1.62
N LEU A 92 36.73 -2.45 -0.83
CA LEU A 92 37.03 -1.18 -0.16
C LEU A 92 38.00 -1.45 0.99
N VAL A 93 39.30 -1.31 0.72
CA VAL A 93 40.32 -1.33 1.78
C VAL A 93 40.23 0.02 2.52
N PRO A 94 39.96 0.04 3.84
CA PRO A 94 40.08 1.27 4.62
C PRO A 94 41.54 1.73 4.55
N GLY A 95 41.75 2.85 3.87
CA GLY A 95 43.04 3.24 3.31
C GLY A 95 44.19 3.34 4.30
N ASP A 96 45.33 2.84 3.85
CA ASP A 96 46.65 3.29 4.30
C ASP A 96 46.92 4.65 3.63
N PRO A 97 47.18 5.75 4.36
CA PRO A 97 47.18 7.12 3.83
C PRO A 97 48.36 7.48 2.92
N SER A 98 49.09 6.50 2.37
CA SER A 98 50.39 6.72 1.72
C SER A 98 50.45 6.44 0.21
N SER A 99 49.34 6.18 -0.48
CA SER A 99 49.32 6.10 -1.95
C SER A 99 48.65 7.32 -2.58
N GLN A 100 49.30 8.48 -2.44
CA GLN A 100 49.04 9.64 -3.30
C GLN A 100 49.60 9.34 -4.71
N LEU A 101 48.78 8.78 -5.58
CA LEU A 101 48.99 8.89 -7.01
C LEU A 101 48.24 10.13 -7.48
N ALA A 102 49.05 11.12 -7.83
CA ALA A 102 48.63 12.40 -8.36
C ALA A 102 47.73 12.21 -9.58
N ASP A 103 46.44 12.52 -9.41
CA ASP A 103 45.61 12.98 -10.51
C ASP A 103 45.11 14.39 -10.18
N GLY A 104 45.34 15.32 -11.12
CA GLY A 104 45.27 16.77 -10.93
C GLY A 104 43.88 17.35 -10.71
N THR A 105 42.92 16.53 -10.28
CA THR A 105 41.51 16.88 -10.09
C THR A 105 41.11 16.99 -8.61
N GLU A 106 41.83 16.34 -7.68
CA GLU A 106 41.48 16.33 -6.24
C GLU A 106 41.60 17.71 -5.55
N GLY A 107 42.48 18.59 -6.03
CA GLY A 107 42.68 19.92 -5.44
C GLY A 107 41.50 20.89 -5.63
N VAL A 108 40.71 20.71 -6.70
CA VAL A 108 39.62 21.62 -7.05
C VAL A 108 38.36 21.33 -6.22
N TYR A 109 38.07 20.06 -5.93
CA TYR A 109 36.89 19.66 -5.15
C TYR A 109 37.09 19.89 -3.64
N ALA A 110 38.29 19.66 -3.11
CA ALA A 110 38.60 19.87 -1.68
C ALA A 110 38.45 21.35 -1.24
N HIS A 111 38.79 22.30 -2.10
CA HIS A 111 38.59 23.73 -1.84
C HIS A 111 37.12 24.15 -1.94
N THR A 112 36.36 23.54 -2.85
CA THR A 112 34.95 23.86 -3.05
C THR A 112 34.09 23.40 -1.87
N GLN A 113 34.42 22.24 -1.28
CA GLN A 113 33.71 21.69 -0.13
C GLN A 113 33.90 22.52 1.14
N LYS A 114 35.13 22.95 1.47
CA LYS A 114 35.39 23.81 2.62
C LYS A 114 34.68 25.17 2.53
N TYR A 115 34.63 25.75 1.33
CA TYR A 115 33.87 26.97 1.08
C TYR A 115 32.37 26.73 1.28
N TYR A 116 31.84 25.60 0.77
CA TYR A 116 30.44 25.25 0.91
C TYR A 116 30.03 25.11 2.38
N GLU A 117 30.86 24.44 3.19
CA GLU A 117 30.61 24.21 4.60
C GLU A 117 30.58 25.53 5.41
N SER A 118 31.43 26.49 5.05
CA SER A 118 31.51 27.82 5.70
C SER A 118 30.31 28.75 5.47
N LEU A 119 29.41 28.43 4.53
CA LEU A 119 28.26 29.27 4.20
C LEU A 119 27.10 29.07 5.17
N SER A 120 26.34 30.14 5.39
CA SER A 120 25.08 30.08 6.15
C SER A 120 24.01 29.28 5.39
N ASN A 121 23.12 28.63 6.14
CA ASN A 121 22.08 27.75 5.59
C ASN A 121 21.21 28.43 4.51
N PRO A 122 20.77 29.70 4.64
CA PRO A 122 19.98 30.35 3.59
C PRO A 122 20.74 30.48 2.26
N LYS A 123 22.05 30.73 2.32
CA LYS A 123 22.89 30.91 1.13
C LYS A 123 23.18 29.56 0.45
N LYS A 124 23.25 28.47 1.22
CA LYS A 124 23.32 27.09 0.70
C LYS A 124 22.08 26.74 -0.14
N TRP A 125 20.88 27.05 0.38
CA TRP A 125 19.63 26.83 -0.35
C TRP A 125 19.54 27.66 -1.63
N TYR A 126 19.96 28.93 -1.58
CA TYR A 126 20.00 29.78 -2.78
C TYR A 126 20.90 29.18 -3.87
N LEU A 127 22.12 28.75 -3.51
CA LEU A 127 23.02 28.08 -4.46
C LEU A 127 22.42 26.78 -5.02
N PHE A 128 21.78 25.97 -4.18
CA PHE A 128 21.15 24.72 -4.61
C PHE A 128 20.05 24.93 -5.66
N PHE A 129 19.20 25.95 -5.48
CA PHE A 129 18.07 26.18 -6.39
C PHE A 129 18.45 26.93 -7.66
N PHE A 130 19.46 27.81 -7.61
CA PHE A 130 19.73 28.78 -8.67
C PHE A 130 21.10 28.61 -9.35
N ASP A 131 22.01 27.79 -8.83
CA ASP A 131 23.34 27.49 -9.43
C ASP A 131 23.46 26.01 -9.82
N ARG A 132 22.55 25.55 -10.68
CA ARG A 132 22.48 24.14 -11.14
C ARG A 132 23.62 23.72 -12.07
N GLU A 133 24.31 24.66 -12.70
CA GLU A 133 25.37 24.36 -13.67
C GLU A 133 26.59 23.74 -12.99
N ARG A 134 26.90 24.15 -11.75
CA ARG A 134 28.07 23.67 -10.98
C ARG A 134 27.96 22.22 -10.48
N PHE A 135 26.76 21.66 -10.48
CA PHE A 135 26.46 20.27 -10.05
C PHE A 135 26.07 19.35 -11.21
N SER A 136 26.20 19.83 -12.46
CA SER A 136 25.74 19.11 -13.67
C SER A 136 26.84 18.36 -14.43
N VAL A 137 28.05 18.21 -13.88
CA VAL A 137 29.10 17.42 -14.51
C VAL A 137 29.08 16.00 -13.95
N GLY A 138 28.54 15.08 -14.74
CA GLY A 138 28.78 13.64 -14.59
C GLY A 138 27.53 12.79 -14.35
N TYR A 139 26.66 12.69 -15.36
CA TYR A 139 26.03 11.42 -15.74
C TYR A 139 26.47 11.08 -17.16
#